data_AF-A0A5J9TU05-F1
#
_entry.id   AF-A0A5J9TU05-F1
#
_cell.length_a   1.000
_cell.length_b   1.000
_cell.length_c   1.000
_cell.angle_alpha   90.00
_cell.angle_beta   90.00
_cell.angle_gamma   90.00
#
_symmetry.space_group_name_H-M   'P 1'
#
loop_
_entity.id
_entity.type
_entity.pdbx_description
1 polymer ?
#
loop_
_entity_poly.entity_id
_entity_poly.type
_entity_poly.pdbx_seq_one_letter_code
_entity_poly.pdbx_strand_id
1 'polypeptide(L)'
;MRLTYKPLPNYGVTSETLEVFSVKVAEISGGLQWPLDVFGVVALRDSLDRNRNVIFSRGRDSCQTLTDQDPYLLLTGPVRAAILCDPLILEASLHVRGSTQFDDKELSLLSTSFWDGCKPSASYFTLKSYTSRRSTLEFFF
;
A
#
# COMPACT_ATOMS: atom_id res chain seq x y z
N MET A 1 25.80 37.06 -26.20
CA MET A 1 25.57 35.74 -25.57
C MET A 1 24.81 34.86 -26.55
N ARG A 2 25.39 33.74 -26.99
CA ARG A 2 24.71 32.75 -27.84
C ARG A 2 24.01 31.75 -26.91
N LEU A 3 22.69 31.81 -26.83
CA LEU A 3 21.89 30.78 -26.17
C LEU A 3 21.88 29.54 -27.06
N THR A 4 22.66 28.52 -26.71
CA THR A 4 22.53 27.19 -27.31
C THR A 4 21.22 26.58 -26.82
N TYR A 5 20.18 26.66 -27.64
CA TYR A 5 19.00 25.82 -27.50
C TYR A 5 19.44 24.37 -27.73
N LYS A 6 19.62 23.62 -26.63
CA LYS A 6 19.65 22.16 -26.70
C LYS A 6 18.18 21.72 -26.70
N PRO A 7 17.69 21.01 -27.73
CA PRO A 7 16.40 20.36 -27.63
C PRO A 7 16.46 19.43 -26.40
N LEU A 8 15.43 19.46 -25.56
CA LEU A 8 15.29 18.46 -24.52
C LEU A 8 15.33 17.08 -25.21
N PRO A 9 16.16 16.13 -24.74
CA PRO A 9 16.18 14.80 -25.31
C PRO A 9 14.75 14.25 -25.36
N ASN A 10 14.32 13.84 -26.56
CA ASN A 10 12.96 13.41 -26.85
C ASN A 10 12.69 11.98 -26.31
N TYR A 11 12.87 11.80 -25.00
CA TYR A 11 12.70 10.55 -24.26
C TYR A 11 11.84 10.75 -23.01
N GLY A 12 10.98 11.78 -22.99
CA GLY A 12 9.95 11.89 -21.96
C GLY A 12 8.91 10.79 -22.18
N VAL A 13 9.18 9.57 -21.69
CA VAL A 13 8.14 8.55 -21.57
C VAL A 13 7.20 9.06 -20.50
N THR A 14 5.98 9.45 -20.88
CA THR A 14 4.90 9.68 -19.93
C THR A 14 4.55 8.34 -19.33
N SER A 15 4.86 8.17 -18.06
CA SER A 15 4.49 6.98 -17.30
C SER A 15 3.33 7.30 -16.39
N GLU A 16 2.39 6.38 -16.33
CA GLU A 16 1.30 6.46 -15.36
C GLU A 16 1.84 6.25 -13.95
N THR A 17 1.21 6.93 -13.00
CA THR A 17 1.55 6.84 -11.59
C THR A 17 0.37 6.30 -10.80
N LEU A 18 0.66 5.46 -9.81
CA LEU A 18 -0.29 4.96 -8.84
C LEU A 18 -0.07 5.66 -7.51
N GLU A 19 -1.15 6.13 -6.91
CA GLU A 19 -1.19 6.63 -5.53
C GLU A 19 -2.14 5.75 -4.72
N VAL A 20 -1.88 5.58 -3.43
CA VAL A 20 -2.80 4.89 -2.52
C VAL A 20 -3.42 5.93 -1.61
N PHE A 21 -4.73 6.10 -1.75
CA PHE A 21 -5.51 7.04 -0.96
C PHE A 21 -5.97 6.45 0.37
N SER A 22 -6.31 5.17 0.38
CA SER A 22 -6.69 4.49 1.62
C SER A 22 -6.41 3.00 1.59
N VAL A 23 -6.17 2.44 2.78
CA VAL A 23 -6.11 1.01 3.02
C VAL A 23 -7.05 0.68 4.15
N LYS A 24 -8.02 -0.19 3.88
CA LYS A 24 -9.07 -0.58 4.82
C LYS A 24 -8.98 -2.07 5.13
N VAL A 25 -9.16 -2.43 6.40
CA VAL A 25 -9.38 -3.82 6.81
C VAL A 25 -10.88 -4.12 6.67
N ALA A 26 -11.28 -4.62 5.51
CA ALA A 26 -12.69 -4.78 5.14
C ALA A 26 -13.37 -5.95 5.86
N GLU A 27 -12.64 -7.03 6.05
CA GLU A 27 -13.12 -8.24 6.72
C GLU A 27 -12.03 -8.81 7.62
N ILE A 28 -12.45 -9.44 8.71
CA ILE A 28 -11.57 -10.15 9.65
C ILE A 28 -12.11 -11.57 9.89
N SER A 29 -11.22 -12.53 10.09
CA SER A 29 -11.57 -13.93 10.35
C SER A 29 -10.59 -14.58 11.33
N GLY A 30 -10.71 -15.88 11.55
CA GLY A 30 -9.79 -16.62 12.42
C GLY A 30 -9.89 -16.25 13.91
N GLY A 31 -11.08 -15.84 14.36
CA GLY A 31 -11.36 -15.49 15.76
C GLY A 31 -10.80 -14.14 16.21
N LEU A 32 -10.40 -13.28 15.27
CA LEU A 32 -10.14 -11.87 15.53
C LEU A 32 -11.46 -11.14 15.81
N GLN A 33 -11.42 -10.16 16.72
CA GLN A 33 -12.58 -9.33 17.06
C GLN A 33 -12.12 -7.88 17.19
N TRP A 34 -12.99 -6.96 16.76
CA TRP A 34 -12.79 -5.54 16.98
C TRP A 34 -12.89 -5.18 18.47
N PRO A 35 -12.13 -4.17 18.95
CA PRO A 35 -11.12 -3.39 18.24
C PRO A 35 -9.80 -4.17 18.05
N LEU A 36 -9.00 -3.77 17.04
CA LEU A 36 -7.71 -4.37 16.75
C LEU A 36 -6.58 -3.37 16.95
N ASP A 37 -5.59 -3.71 17.78
CA ASP A 37 -4.34 -2.95 17.88
C ASP A 37 -3.35 -3.43 16.82
N VAL A 38 -3.33 -2.75 15.67
CA VAL A 38 -2.59 -3.15 14.48
C VAL A 38 -1.21 -2.50 14.42
N PHE A 39 -0.20 -3.30 14.08
CA PHE A 39 1.15 -2.85 13.78
C PHE A 39 1.74 -3.62 12.59
N GLY A 40 2.86 -3.15 12.06
CA GLY A 40 3.52 -3.72 10.90
C GLY A 40 3.73 -2.71 9.78
N VAL A 41 3.82 -3.20 8.55
CA VAL A 41 4.20 -2.42 7.38
C VAL A 41 3.28 -2.70 6.19
N VAL A 42 2.92 -1.65 5.46
CA VAL A 42 2.38 -1.74 4.10
C VAL A 42 3.27 -0.91 3.18
N ALA A 43 3.69 -1.49 2.05
CA ALA A 43 4.57 -0.85 1.11
C ALA A 43 4.25 -1.24 -0.33
N LEU A 44 4.63 -0.35 -1.25
CA LEU A 44 4.61 -0.57 -2.69
C LEU A 44 6.04 -0.66 -3.22
N ARG A 45 6.28 -1.43 -4.27
CA ARG A 45 7.55 -1.45 -5.01
C ARG A 45 7.31 -1.32 -6.50
N ASP A 46 7.74 -0.22 -7.08
CA ASP A 46 7.79 -0.09 -8.53
C ASP A 46 9.09 -0.66 -9.11
N SER A 47 9.17 -0.69 -10.44
CA SER A 47 10.33 -1.21 -11.16
C SER A 47 11.51 -0.24 -11.26
N LEU A 48 11.36 1.02 -10.84
CA LEU A 48 12.39 2.05 -11.01
C LEU A 48 13.63 1.78 -10.17
N ASP A 49 13.41 1.54 -8.88
CA ASP A 49 14.48 1.30 -7.91
C ASP A 49 14.24 0.06 -7.05
N ARG A 50 13.06 -0.57 -7.18
CA ARG A 50 12.60 -1.73 -6.38
C ARG A 50 12.62 -1.47 -4.86
N ASN A 51 12.74 -0.21 -4.46
CA ASN A 51 12.72 0.20 -3.07
C ASN A 51 11.29 0.15 -2.54
N ARG A 52 11.17 -0.07 -1.23
CA ARG A 52 9.87 -0.03 -0.55
C ARG A 52 9.43 1.42 -0.41
N ASN A 53 8.40 1.79 -1.14
CA ASN A 53 7.61 2.97 -0.86
C ASN A 53 6.63 2.63 0.28
N VAL A 54 7.09 2.84 1.52
CA VAL A 54 6.34 2.51 2.73
C VAL A 54 5.22 3.53 2.93
N ILE A 55 3.97 3.06 2.93
CA ILE A 55 2.77 3.89 3.09
C ILE A 55 2.13 3.73 4.47
N PHE A 56 2.47 2.68 5.20
CA PHE A 56 2.10 2.47 6.59
C PHE A 56 3.26 1.80 7.32
N SER A 57 3.61 2.31 8.48
CA SER A 57 4.64 1.72 9.35
C SER A 57 4.33 2.04 10.80
N ARG A 58 4.08 1.01 11.60
CA ARG A 58 3.85 1.12 13.05
C ARG A 58 4.62 0.00 13.73
N GLY A 59 5.35 0.34 14.80
CA GLY A 59 5.93 -0.66 15.69
C GLY A 59 4.89 -1.22 16.66
N ARG A 60 5.21 -2.36 17.29
CA ARG A 60 4.35 -3.03 18.29
C ARG A 60 4.02 -2.13 19.49
N ASP A 61 4.96 -1.28 19.89
CA ASP A 61 4.77 -0.37 21.04
C ASP A 61 3.96 0.87 20.66
N SER A 62 3.72 1.10 19.37
CA SER A 62 3.00 2.24 18.81
C SER A 62 1.91 1.79 17.84
N CYS A 63 1.12 0.77 18.23
CA CYS A 63 0.02 0.28 17.40
C CYS A 63 -0.98 1.38 17.05
N GLN A 64 -1.70 1.17 15.95
CA GLN A 64 -2.94 1.88 15.66
C GLN A 64 -4.12 1.01 16.07
N THR A 65 -5.02 1.53 16.89
CA THR A 65 -6.29 0.86 17.19
C THR A 65 -7.27 1.10 16.05
N LEU A 66 -7.78 0.01 15.47
CA LEU A 66 -8.83 0.02 14.46
C LEU A 66 -10.14 -0.49 15.07
N THR A 67 -11.26 0.04 14.59
CA THR A 67 -12.60 -0.37 15.03
C THR A 67 -13.44 -0.81 13.84
N ASP A 68 -14.60 -1.41 14.09
CA ASP A 68 -15.57 -1.73 13.03
C ASP A 68 -16.12 -0.47 12.34
N GLN A 69 -16.23 0.65 13.07
CA GLN A 69 -16.67 1.94 12.55
C GLN A 69 -15.56 2.72 11.84
N ASP A 70 -14.30 2.50 12.23
CA ASP A 70 -13.11 3.10 11.61
C ASP A 70 -12.02 2.03 11.34
N PRO A 71 -12.17 1.25 10.26
CA PRO A 71 -11.26 0.16 9.91
C PRO A 71 -10.10 0.59 8.99
N TYR A 72 -9.76 1.88 8.95
CA TYR A 72 -8.76 2.44 8.02
C TYR A 72 -7.38 2.57 8.65
N LEU A 73 -6.34 2.15 7.93
CA LEU A 73 -4.96 2.41 8.31
C LEU A 73 -4.64 3.89 8.12
N LEU A 74 -4.03 4.51 9.14
CA LEU A 74 -3.52 5.86 9.06
C LEU A 74 -2.23 5.85 8.25
N LEU A 75 -2.37 6.10 6.95
CA LEU A 75 -1.26 6.13 6.02
C LEU A 75 -0.33 7.30 6.34
N THR A 76 0.97 7.07 6.22
CA THR A 76 1.99 8.12 6.31
C THR A 76 2.16 8.90 5.00
N GLY A 77 1.28 8.62 4.03
CA GLY A 77 1.38 9.07 2.65
C GLY A 77 2.43 8.28 1.84
N PRO A 78 2.37 8.31 0.51
CA PRO A 78 3.46 7.84 -0.33
C PRO A 78 4.66 8.77 -0.15
N VAL A 79 5.85 8.21 0.07
CA VAL A 79 7.10 8.99 0.02
C VAL A 79 7.38 9.45 -1.42
N ARG A 80 6.88 8.69 -2.40
CA ARG A 80 6.95 8.96 -3.85
C ARG A 80 5.70 8.42 -4.55
N ALA A 81 5.27 9.00 -5.67
CA ALA A 81 4.32 8.35 -6.56
C ALA A 81 4.95 7.07 -7.15
N ALA A 82 4.20 5.97 -7.23
CA ALA A 82 4.74 4.72 -7.77
C ALA A 82 4.51 4.64 -9.28
N ILE A 83 5.54 4.31 -10.06
CA ILE A 83 5.43 4.28 -11.52
C ILE A 83 4.86 2.93 -12.01
N LEU A 84 3.88 2.98 -12.91
CA LEU A 84 3.16 1.82 -13.49
C LEU A 84 3.75 1.33 -14.83
N CYS A 85 5.06 1.48 -15.05
CA CYS A 85 5.69 0.95 -16.27
C CYS A 85 5.70 -0.58 -16.33
N ASP A 86 5.83 -1.22 -15.17
CA ASP A 86 5.85 -2.67 -14.99
C ASP A 86 4.93 -3.04 -13.81
N PRO A 87 4.58 -4.34 -13.62
CA PRO A 87 3.82 -4.77 -12.47
C PRO A 87 4.45 -4.32 -11.15
N LEU A 88 3.68 -3.58 -10.37
CA LEU A 88 4.06 -3.09 -9.05
C LEU A 88 3.85 -4.19 -8.01
N ILE A 89 4.74 -4.32 -7.03
CA ILE A 89 4.55 -5.27 -5.93
C ILE A 89 3.92 -4.54 -4.75
N LEU A 90 2.78 -5.03 -4.29
CA LEU A 90 2.13 -4.62 -3.05
C LEU A 90 2.50 -5.61 -1.96
N GLU A 91 3.14 -5.10 -0.91
CA GLU A 91 3.52 -5.86 0.28
C GLU A 91 2.72 -5.37 1.49
N ALA A 92 2.09 -6.30 2.22
CA ALA A 92 1.51 -6.04 3.54
C ALA A 92 1.97 -7.10 4.52
N SER A 93 2.50 -6.68 5.67
CA SER A 93 2.83 -7.53 6.79
C SER A 93 2.29 -6.85 8.05
N LEU A 94 1.07 -7.23 8.41
CA LEU A 94 0.28 -6.63 9.49
C LEU A 94 0.00 -7.67 10.56
N HIS A 95 0.05 -7.23 11.80
CA HIS A 95 -0.17 -8.05 13.00
C HIS A 95 -1.09 -7.32 13.97
N VAL A 96 -1.87 -8.09 14.72
CA VAL A 96 -2.64 -7.64 15.87
C VAL A 96 -1.83 -7.93 17.12
N ARG A 97 -1.64 -6.89 17.94
CA ARG A 97 -0.93 -6.99 19.22
C ARG A 97 -1.72 -7.87 20.20
N GLY A 98 -1.02 -8.86 20.76
CA GLY A 98 -1.47 -9.63 21.92
C GLY A 98 -0.89 -9.08 23.22
N SER A 99 -1.26 -9.71 24.35
CA SER A 99 -0.72 -9.37 25.67
C SER A 99 0.81 -9.45 25.68
N THR A 100 1.35 -10.52 25.09
CA THR A 100 2.80 -10.71 24.88
C THR A 100 3.11 -10.88 23.40
N GLN A 101 4.40 -10.84 23.04
CA GLN A 101 4.82 -11.05 21.65
C GLN A 101 4.44 -12.44 21.11
N PHE A 102 4.34 -13.45 21.98
CA PHE A 102 3.91 -14.80 21.60
C PHE A 102 2.40 -14.88 21.30
N ASP A 103 1.63 -13.93 21.81
CA ASP A 103 0.19 -13.83 21.59
C ASP A 103 -0.16 -13.00 20.36
N ASP A 104 0.83 -12.34 19.74
CA ASP A 104 0.62 -11.53 18.55
C ASP A 104 0.10 -12.42 17.40
N LYS A 105 -0.91 -11.91 16.71
CA LYS A 105 -1.57 -12.64 15.62
C LYS A 105 -1.28 -11.95 14.31
N GLU A 106 -0.83 -12.70 13.32
CA GLU A 106 -0.84 -12.24 11.94
C GLU A 106 -2.27 -11.80 11.57
N LEU A 107 -2.40 -10.57 11.08
CA LEU A 107 -3.63 -10.02 10.51
C LEU A 107 -3.63 -10.27 9.00
N SER A 108 -2.58 -9.82 8.33
CA SER A 108 -2.43 -9.92 6.88
C SER A 108 -0.97 -10.07 6.48
N LEU A 109 -0.69 -11.10 5.69
CA LEU A 109 0.60 -11.29 5.03
C LEU A 109 0.35 -11.43 3.53
N LEU A 110 0.72 -10.41 2.77
CA LEU A 110 0.47 -10.29 1.35
C LEU A 110 1.74 -9.82 0.63
N SER A 111 2.00 -10.41 -0.53
CA SER A 111 2.99 -9.97 -1.49
C SER A 111 2.47 -10.31 -2.88
N THR A 112 1.89 -9.33 -3.58
CA THR A 112 1.17 -9.58 -4.83
C THR A 112 1.49 -8.51 -5.88
N SER A 113 1.47 -8.90 -7.15
CA SER A 113 1.65 -7.96 -8.26
C SER A 113 0.34 -7.23 -8.55
N PHE A 114 0.39 -5.91 -8.56
CA PHE A 114 -0.60 -5.03 -9.14
C PHE A 114 -0.16 -4.65 -10.55
N TRP A 115 -1.05 -4.87 -11.52
CA TRP A 115 -0.89 -4.37 -12.87
C TRP A 115 -2.26 -3.95 -13.36
N ASP A 116 -2.40 -2.68 -13.74
CA ASP A 116 -3.56 -2.25 -14.49
C ASP A 116 -3.21 -2.30 -15.98
N GLY A 117 -3.72 -3.31 -16.68
CA GLY A 117 -3.42 -3.52 -18.10
C GLY A 117 -4.02 -2.48 -19.03
N CYS A 118 -4.82 -1.56 -18.48
CA CYS A 118 -5.29 -0.38 -19.18
C CYS A 118 -4.32 0.77 -18.96
N LYS A 119 -3.80 1.32 -20.05
CA LYS A 119 -3.25 2.68 -20.05
C LYS A 119 -4.42 3.66 -20.14
N PRO A 120 -4.90 4.24 -19.04
CA PRO A 120 -6.04 5.12 -19.13
C PRO A 120 -5.68 6.38 -19.92
N SER A 121 -6.65 6.90 -20.67
CA SER A 121 -6.52 8.21 -21.32
C SER A 121 -6.65 9.39 -20.34
N ALA A 122 -6.99 9.12 -19.07
CA ALA A 122 -7.16 10.11 -17.99
C ALA A 122 -6.94 9.46 -16.60
N SER A 123 -6.78 10.25 -15.54
CA SER A 123 -6.75 9.72 -14.17
C SER A 123 -8.11 9.11 -13.79
N TYR A 124 -8.10 7.98 -13.07
CA TYR A 124 -9.28 7.34 -12.52
C TYR A 124 -8.96 6.73 -11.15
N PHE A 125 -10.00 6.52 -10.34
CA PHE A 125 -9.89 5.80 -9.08
C PHE A 125 -10.23 4.33 -9.27
N THR A 126 -9.57 3.45 -8.52
CA THR A 126 -9.86 2.02 -8.54
C THR A 126 -9.79 1.41 -7.15
N LEU A 127 -10.74 0.53 -6.85
CA LEU A 127 -10.78 -0.24 -5.60
C LEU A 127 -10.34 -1.67 -5.90
N LYS A 128 -9.34 -2.17 -5.15
CA LYS A 128 -8.91 -3.57 -5.21
C LYS A 128 -8.91 -4.20 -3.84
N SER A 129 -9.43 -5.41 -3.75
CA SER A 129 -9.46 -6.18 -2.51
C SER A 129 -8.46 -7.33 -2.57
N TYR A 130 -7.72 -7.51 -1.49
CA TYR A 130 -6.71 -8.56 -1.33
C TYR A 130 -7.01 -9.36 -0.07
N THR A 131 -7.42 -10.60 -0.25
CA THR A 131 -7.74 -11.49 0.86
C THR A 131 -6.52 -12.30 1.28
N SER A 132 -6.24 -12.26 2.57
CA SER A 132 -5.24 -13.07 3.26
C SER A 132 -5.95 -14.09 4.17
N ARG A 133 -5.19 -14.93 4.89
CA ARG A 133 -5.76 -15.97 5.75
C ARG A 133 -6.75 -15.44 6.81
N ARG A 134 -6.52 -14.23 7.34
CA ARG A 134 -7.25 -13.67 8.50
C ARG A 134 -7.91 -12.32 8.24
N SER A 135 -7.71 -11.73 7.08
CA SER A 135 -8.35 -10.47 6.72
C SER A 135 -8.42 -10.24 5.22
N THR A 136 -9.35 -9.38 4.81
CA THR A 136 -9.40 -8.78 3.47
C THR A 136 -8.97 -7.31 3.58
N LEU A 137 -7.94 -6.92 2.82
CA LEU A 137 -7.51 -5.53 2.70
C LEU A 137 -8.07 -4.91 1.43
N GLU A 138 -8.77 -3.78 1.56
CA GLU A 138 -9.26 -2.97 0.45
C GLU A 138 -8.32 -1.78 0.23
N PHE A 139 -7.76 -1.67 -0.97
CA PHE A 139 -6.92 -0.56 -1.41
C PHE A 139 -7.72 0.32 -2.36
N PHE A 140 -7.82 1.60 -2.02
CA PHE A 140 -8.35 2.62 -2.91
C PHE A 140 -7.18 3.39 -3.50
N PHE A 141 -7.02 3.27 -4.82
CA PHE A 141 -6.02 3.97 -5.63
C PHE A 141 -6.67 5.05 -6.47
#